data_AF-A0A3Q9IMM9-F1
#
_entry.id   AF-A0A3Q9IMM9-F1
#
_cell.length_a   1.000
_cell.length_b   1.000
_cell.length_c   1.000
_cell.angle_alpha   90.00
_cell.angle_beta   90.00
_cell.angle_gamma   90.00
#
_symmetry.space_group_name_H-M   'P 1'
#
loop_
_entity.id
_entity.type
_entity.pdbx_description
1 polymer ?
#
loop_
_entity_poly.entity_id
_entity_poly.type
_entity_poly.pdbx_seq_one_letter_code
_entity_poly.pdbx_strand_id
1 'polypeptide(L)' 'MVETPKPLDEVDWAEAAEHLVGMFPGASLGQVVARAEAAAVTLDQMGMTREAESMRRAAAYVRRHRMN' A
#
# COMPACT_ATOMS: atom_id res chain seq x y z
N MET A 1 -6.52 5.16 23.34
CA MET A 1 -5.09 5.44 23.10
C MET A 1 -4.88 5.28 21.62
N VAL A 2 -4.44 6.33 20.91
CA VAL A 2 -4.09 6.20 19.48
C VAL A 2 -2.74 5.48 19.47
N GLU A 3 -2.72 4.21 19.09
CA GLU A 3 -1.47 3.48 18.92
C GLU A 3 -0.67 4.18 17.83
N THR A 4 0.56 4.58 18.18
CA THR A 4 1.50 5.13 17.20
C THR A 4 1.69 4.07 16.12
N PRO A 5 1.45 4.38 14.84
CA PRO A 5 1.58 3.38 13.79
C PRO A 5 3.02 2.87 13.73
N LYS A 6 3.17 1.55 13.53
CA LYS A 6 4.47 0.87 13.47
C LYS A 6 5.43 1.58 12.52
N PRO A 7 6.75 1.60 12.80
CA PRO A 7 7.75 2.00 11.81
C PRO A 7 7.57 1.24 10.50
N LEU A 8 7.78 1.88 9.34
CA LEU A 8 7.58 1.25 8.03
C LEU A 8 8.50 0.04 7.80
N ASP A 9 9.62 -0.03 8.51
CA ASP A 9 10.56 -1.15 8.42
C ASP A 9 10.14 -2.37 9.25
N GLU A 10 9.16 -2.20 10.14
CA GLU A 10 8.56 -3.26 10.96
C GLU A 10 7.19 -3.73 10.42
N VAL A 11 6.73 -3.16 9.30
CA VAL A 11 5.47 -3.55 8.67
C VAL A 11 5.66 -4.90 7.98
N ASP A 12 4.78 -5.85 8.30
CA ASP A 12 4.63 -7.06 7.48
C ASP A 12 3.96 -6.69 6.16
N TRP A 13 4.78 -6.59 5.11
CA TRP A 13 4.31 -6.21 3.79
C TRP A 13 3.49 -7.30 3.10
N ALA A 14 3.57 -8.56 3.55
CA ALA A 14 2.71 -9.63 3.06
C ALA A 14 1.28 -9.41 3.56
N GLU A 15 1.11 -9.21 4.86
CA GLU A 15 -0.18 -8.91 5.48
C GLU A 15 -0.77 -7.60 4.92
N ALA A 16 0.04 -6.54 4.84
CA ALA A 16 -0.39 -5.26 4.29
C ALA A 16 -0.84 -5.35 2.82
N ALA A 17 -0.16 -6.18 2.01
CA ALA A 17 -0.55 -6.44 0.63
C ALA A 17 -1.88 -7.20 0.55
N GLU A 18 -2.13 -8.15 1.45
CA GLU A 18 -3.41 -8.88 1.52
C GLU A 18 -4.56 -7.95 1.88
N HIS A 19 -4.37 -7.07 2.87
CA HIS A 19 -5.35 -6.04 3.20
C HIS A 19 -5.59 -5.08 2.02
N LEU A 20 -4.54 -4.65 1.33
CA LEU A 20 -4.65 -3.77 0.18
C LEU A 20 -5.45 -4.40 -0.96
N VAL A 21 -5.21 -5.67 -1.27
CA VAL A 21 -5.97 -6.41 -2.28
C VAL A 21 -7.42 -6.65 -1.81
N GLY A 22 -7.61 -7.02 -0.55
CA GLY A 22 -8.93 -7.27 0.05
C GLY A 22 -9.86 -6.05 0.07
N MET A 23 -9.32 -4.83 0.10
CA MET A 23 -10.10 -3.60 0.01
C MET A 23 -10.80 -3.39 -1.35
N PHE A 24 -10.34 -4.08 -2.40
CA PHE A 24 -10.86 -3.91 -3.76
C PHE A 24 -11.37 -5.24 -4.33
N PRO A 25 -12.48 -5.78 -3.81
CA PRO A 25 -13.04 -7.03 -4.31
C PRO A 25 -13.40 -6.88 -5.80
N GLY A 26 -12.95 -7.85 -6.61
CA GLY A 26 -13.18 -7.87 -8.06
C GLY A 26 -12.25 -6.99 -8.89
N ALA A 27 -11.31 -6.24 -8.27
CA ALA A 27 -10.24 -5.59 -9.01
C ALA A 27 -9.12 -6.58 -9.35
N SER A 28 -8.56 -6.48 -10.55
CA SER A 28 -7.31 -7.19 -10.88
C SER A 28 -6.15 -6.65 -10.05
N LEU A 29 -5.12 -7.47 -9.84
CA LEU A 29 -3.91 -7.04 -9.11
C LEU A 29 -3.26 -5.79 -9.74
N GLY A 30 -3.25 -5.69 -11.07
CA GLY A 30 -2.76 -4.50 -11.76
C GLY A 30 -3.57 -3.24 -11.46
N GLN A 31 -4.90 -3.35 -11.34
CA GLN A 31 -5.76 -2.23 -10.94
C GLN A 31 -5.55 -1.84 -9.48
N VAL A 32 -5.33 -2.81 -8.58
CA VAL A 32 -5.01 -2.55 -7.17
C VAL A 32 -3.69 -1.79 -7.05
N VAL A 33 -2.64 -2.25 -7.75
CA VAL A 33 -1.33 -1.57 -7.78
C VAL A 33 -1.46 -0.14 -8.31
N ALA A 34 -2.12 0.05 -9.46
CA ALA A 34 -2.29 1.38 -10.04
C ALA A 34 -3.05 2.35 -9.11
N ARG A 35 -4.07 1.86 -8.39
CA ARG A 35 -4.82 2.65 -7.41
C ARG A 35 -3.97 3.02 -6.20
N ALA A 36 -3.16 2.08 -5.69
CA ALA A 36 -2.26 2.34 -4.58
C ALA A 36 -1.17 3.36 -4.95
N GLU A 37 -0.59 3.26 -6.15
CA GLU A 37 0.37 4.25 -6.66
C GLU A 37 -0.27 5.63 -6.83
N ALA A 38 -1.48 5.70 -7.37
CA ALA A 38 -2.22 6.97 -7.49
C ALA A 38 -2.54 7.58 -6.13
N ALA A 39 -2.99 6.76 -5.17
CA ALA A 39 -3.23 7.21 -3.79
C ALA A 39 -1.94 7.73 -3.14
N ALA A 40 -0.79 7.07 -3.38
CA ALA A 40 0.48 7.53 -2.86
C ALA A 40 0.85 8.93 -3.36
N VAL A 41 0.64 9.22 -4.65
CA VAL A 41 0.89 10.55 -5.21
C VAL A 41 0.01 11.61 -4.53
N THR A 42 -1.28 11.33 -4.36
CA THR A 42 -2.21 12.24 -3.69
C THR A 42 -1.82 12.48 -2.23
N LEU A 43 -1.49 11.42 -1.49
CA LEU A 43 -1.06 11.52 -0.08
C LEU A 43 0.22 12.35 0.06
N ASP A 44 1.18 12.16 -0.85
CA ASP A 44 2.44 12.91 -0.85
C ASP A 44 2.18 14.41 -1.09
N GLN A 45 1.29 14.74 -2.04
CA GLN A 45 0.86 16.12 -2.29
C GLN A 45 0.14 16.77 -1.10
N MET A 46 -0.51 15.96 -0.26
CA MET A 46 -1.15 16.40 0.99
C MET A 46 -0.18 16.50 2.18
N GLY A 47 1.12 16.21 1.97
CA GLY A 47 2.13 16.17 3.03
C GLY A 47 2.10 14.92 3.91
N MET A 48 1.29 13.92 3.55
CA MET A 48 1.16 12.62 4.23
C MET A 48 2.22 11.64 3.72
N THR A 49 3.49 12.00 3.93
CA THR A 49 4.65 11.31 3.34
C THR A 49 4.79 9.86 3.79
N ARG A 50 4.46 9.56 5.06
CA ARG A 50 4.53 8.20 5.59
C ARG A 50 3.48 7.30 4.94
N GLU A 51 2.25 7.79 4.79
CA GLU A 51 1.15 7.06 4.17
C GLU A 51 1.41 6.86 2.68
N ALA A 52 1.94 7.88 2.00
CA ALA A 52 2.38 7.77 0.62
C ALA A 52 3.42 6.66 0.44
N GLU A 53 4.45 6.63 1.28
CA GLU A 53 5.48 5.60 1.25
C GLU A 53 4.91 4.20 1.58
N SER A 54 3.98 4.12 2.53
CA SER A 54 3.29 2.87 2.85
C SER A 54 2.53 2.31 1.64
N MET A 55 1.83 3.16 0.89
CA MET A 55 1.12 2.76 -0.32
C MET A 55 2.08 2.31 -1.42
N ARG A 56 3.21 3.01 -1.61
CA ARG A 56 4.27 2.62 -2.57
C ARG A 56 4.87 1.26 -2.22
N ARG A 57 5.22 1.02 -0.96
CA ARG A 57 5.81 -0.25 -0.51
C ARG A 57 4.83 -1.42 -0.65
N ALA A 58 3.56 -1.21 -0.28
CA ALA A 58 2.52 -2.23 -0.47
C ALA A 58 2.29 -2.57 -1.95
N ALA A 59 2.20 -1.55 -2.82
CA ALA A 59 2.06 -1.73 -4.26
C ALA A 59 3.26 -2.48 -4.87
N ALA A 60 4.48 -2.08 -4.48
CA ALA A 60 5.71 -2.74 -4.90
C ALA A 60 5.77 -4.21 -4.45
N TYR A 61 5.30 -4.51 -3.24
CA TYR A 61 5.22 -5.87 -2.74
C TYR A 61 4.27 -6.73 -3.59
N VAL A 62 3.05 -6.25 -3.85
CA VAL A 62 2.07 -6.94 -4.71
C VAL A 62 2.66 -7.18 -6.10
N ARG A 63 3.26 -6.16 -6.71
CA ARG A 63 3.86 -6.25 -8.04
C ARG A 63 4.97 -7.31 -8.10
N ARG A 64 5.85 -7.37 -7.10
CA ARG A 64 6.99 -8.30 -7.08
C ARG A 64 6.59 -9.75 -6.78
N HIS A 65 5.59 -9.97 -5.92
CA HIS A 65 5.31 -11.30 -5.37
C HIS A 65 3.99 -11.93 -5.84
N ARG A 66 3.07 -11.14 -6.42
CA ARG A 66 1.73 -11.63 -6.81
C ARG A 66 1.43 -11.48 -8.31
N MET A 67 2.15 -10.60 -9.01
CA MET A 67 1.98 -10.38 -10.46
C MET A 67 3.08 -11.02 -11.32
N ASN A 68 4.05 -11.67 -10.69
CA ASN A 68 5.23 -12.27 -11.33
C ASN A 68 5.07 -13.80 -11.37
#